data_AF-A0A562EYW0-F1
#
_entry.id   AF-A0A562EYW0-F1
#
_cell.length_a   1.000
_cell.length_b   1.000
_cell.length_c   1.000
_cell.angle_alpha   90.00
_cell.angle_beta   90.00
_cell.angle_gamma   90.00
#
_symmetry.space_group_name_H-M   'P 1'
#
loop_
_entity.id
_entity.type
_entity.pdbx_description
1 polymer ?
#
loop_
_entity_poly.entity_id
_entity_poly.type
_entity_poly.pdbx_seq_one_letter_code
_entity_poly.pdbx_strand_id
1 'polypeptide(L)'
;HFADKQALFRAEIDAATEAPASVRQALLDGADAFFRAMAVNGRTRLLLLDGPAVLGRSLMDEIDERYGGRTLVEGLTAAMEAGELQQLPVPALAAQLSAMFDRAALAIEAGASVEDHRKVFAAIIDALSTR
;
A
#
# COMPACT_ATOMS: atom_id res chain seq x y z
N HIS A 1 7.20 3.40 22.83
CA HIS A 1 6.42 4.38 22.05
C HIS A 1 6.52 4.21 20.53
N PHE A 2 7.69 4.29 19.87
CA PHE A 2 7.80 3.98 18.41
C PHE A 2 7.83 2.47 18.13
N ALA A 3 8.48 1.69 19.00
CA ALA A 3 8.52 0.22 18.89
C ALA A 3 7.12 -0.42 18.98
N ASP A 4 6.22 0.12 19.80
CA ASP A 4 4.85 -0.41 19.95
C ASP A 4 4.00 -0.13 18.70
N LYS A 5 4.24 0.99 18.02
CA LYS A 5 3.60 1.31 16.74
C LYS A 5 4.14 0.44 15.60
N GLN A 6 5.43 0.12 15.61
CA GLN A 6 6.06 -0.80 14.67
C GLN A 6 5.54 -2.23 14.82
N ALA A 7 5.36 -2.70 16.06
CA ALA A 7 4.78 -4.01 16.35
C ALA A 7 3.31 -4.10 15.89
N LEU A 8 2.54 -3.01 16.03
CA LEU A 8 1.16 -2.95 15.55
C LEU A 8 1.07 -3.00 14.02
N PHE A 9 1.97 -2.30 13.31
CA PHE A 9 2.04 -2.33 11.84
C PHE A 9 2.43 -3.71 11.32
N ARG A 10 3.36 -4.38 12.00
CA ARG A 10 3.79 -5.75 11.72
C ARG A 10 2.64 -6.76 11.90
N ALA A 11 1.93 -6.66 13.02
CA ALA A 11 0.83 -7.57 13.34
C ALA A 11 -0.35 -7.43 12.38
N GLU A 12 -0.65 -6.21 11.88
CA GLU A 12 -1.76 -5.99 10.95
C GLU A 12 -1.45 -6.47 9.53
N ILE A 13 -0.18 -6.40 9.09
CA ILE A 13 0.28 -6.90 7.78
C ILE A 13 0.39 -8.44 7.78
N ASP A 14 0.89 -9.03 8.88
CA ASP A 14 1.09 -10.48 9.01
C ASP A 14 -0.22 -11.26 9.25
N ALA A 15 -1.36 -10.58 9.47
CA ALA A 15 -2.65 -11.21 9.81
C ALA A 15 -3.47 -11.74 8.61
N ALA A 16 -2.95 -11.70 7.37
CA ALA A 16 -3.61 -12.31 6.22
C ALA A 16 -3.31 -13.82 6.16
N THR A 17 -4.13 -14.63 6.84
CA THR A 17 -3.92 -16.08 7.03
C THR A 17 -4.47 -17.00 5.93
N GLU A 18 -4.87 -16.49 4.76
CA GLU A 18 -5.22 -17.31 3.60
C GLU A 18 -4.45 -16.88 2.36
N ALA A 19 -3.92 -17.86 1.61
CA ALA A 19 -3.28 -17.59 0.33
C ALA A 19 -4.30 -16.97 -0.63
N PRO A 20 -4.05 -15.77 -1.17
CA PRO A 20 -5.03 -15.10 -2.02
C PRO A 20 -5.31 -15.92 -3.29
N ALA A 21 -6.58 -15.94 -3.71
CA ALA A 21 -7.04 -16.74 -4.85
C ALA A 21 -6.49 -16.26 -6.22
N SER A 22 -5.89 -15.07 -6.27
CA SER A 22 -5.21 -14.49 -7.45
C SER A 22 -4.30 -13.33 -7.01
N VAL A 23 -3.34 -12.92 -7.84
CA VAL A 23 -2.55 -11.69 -7.60
C VAL A 23 -3.46 -10.48 -7.43
N ARG A 24 -4.50 -10.38 -8.26
CA ARG A 24 -5.49 -9.32 -8.16
C ARG A 24 -6.09 -9.25 -6.76
N GLN A 25 -6.51 -10.39 -6.22
CA GLN A 25 -7.07 -10.46 -4.87
C GLN A 25 -6.01 -10.08 -3.82
N ALA A 26 -4.77 -10.53 -3.97
CA ALA A 26 -3.67 -10.17 -3.08
C ALA A 26 -3.44 -8.65 -3.01
N LEU A 27 -3.45 -7.96 -4.16
CA LEU A 27 -3.29 -6.51 -4.24
C LEU A 27 -4.47 -5.77 -3.61
N LEU A 28 -5.70 -6.27 -3.79
CA LEU A 28 -6.90 -5.70 -3.17
C LEU A 28 -6.96 -5.92 -1.66
N ASP A 29 -6.49 -7.07 -1.18
CA ASP A 29 -6.43 -7.37 0.25
C ASP A 29 -5.34 -6.53 0.93
N GLY A 30 -4.20 -6.35 0.24
CA GLY A 30 -3.14 -5.42 0.66
C GLY A 30 -3.62 -3.98 0.75
N ALA A 31 -4.40 -3.51 -0.23
CA ALA A 31 -5.02 -2.18 -0.20
C ALA A 31 -5.93 -2.00 1.02
N ASP A 32 -6.79 -2.98 1.31
CA ASP A 32 -7.67 -2.93 2.47
C ASP A 32 -6.90 -2.96 3.80
N ALA A 33 -5.85 -3.79 3.88
CA ALA A 33 -4.99 -3.85 5.06
C ALA A 33 -4.30 -2.49 5.31
N PHE A 34 -3.80 -1.85 4.25
CA PHE A 34 -3.22 -0.52 4.33
C PHE A 34 -4.24 0.52 4.80
N PHE A 35 -5.44 0.57 4.22
CA PHE A 35 -6.46 1.54 4.64
C PHE A 35 -6.92 1.32 6.08
N ARG A 36 -7.07 0.07 6.53
CA ARG A 36 -7.34 -0.24 7.94
C ARG A 36 -6.22 0.22 8.86
N ALA A 37 -4.97 -0.05 8.48
CA ALA A 37 -3.81 0.39 9.24
C ALA A 37 -3.76 1.93 9.36
N MET A 38 -4.09 2.66 8.29
CA MET A 38 -4.07 4.12 8.24
C MET A 38 -5.26 4.79 8.93
N ALA A 39 -6.40 4.10 9.07
CA ALA A 39 -7.60 4.59 9.73
C ALA A 39 -7.46 4.78 11.26
N VAL A 40 -6.35 4.30 11.87
CA VAL A 40 -6.05 4.58 13.27
C VAL A 40 -5.94 6.09 13.49
N ASN A 41 -6.69 6.62 14.45
CA ASN A 41 -6.82 8.07 14.67
C ASN A 41 -5.45 8.77 14.74
N GLY A 42 -5.28 9.80 13.90
CA GLY A 42 -4.06 10.61 13.81
C GLY A 42 -2.86 9.93 13.14
N ARG A 43 -2.96 8.66 12.72
CA ARG A 43 -1.86 7.94 12.06
C ARG A 43 -1.61 8.46 10.65
N THR A 44 -2.66 8.75 9.88
CA THR A 44 -2.54 9.28 8.52
C THR A 44 -1.81 10.63 8.54
N ARG A 45 -2.29 11.59 9.34
CA ARG A 45 -1.57 12.86 9.56
C ARG A 45 -0.11 12.66 10.02
N LEU A 46 0.13 11.81 11.00
CA LEU A 46 1.46 11.58 11.53
C LEU A 46 2.44 11.04 10.47
N LEU A 47 2.01 10.05 9.68
CA LEU A 47 2.88 9.36 8.73
C LEU A 47 3.03 10.12 7.41
N LEU A 48 1.99 10.81 6.94
CA LEU A 48 1.97 11.42 5.61
C LEU A 48 2.16 12.93 5.60
N LEU A 49 1.99 13.61 6.74
CA LEU A 49 2.14 15.06 6.84
C LEU A 49 3.26 15.44 7.81
N ASP A 50 3.11 15.07 9.09
CA ASP A 50 4.02 15.53 10.14
C ASP A 50 5.40 14.84 10.03
N GLY A 51 5.42 13.53 9.74
CA GLY A 51 6.65 12.75 9.55
C GLY A 51 7.57 13.32 8.48
N PRO A 52 7.12 13.48 7.22
CA PRO A 52 7.91 14.08 6.15
C PRO A 52 8.35 15.52 6.43
N ALA A 53 7.52 16.32 7.12
CA ALA A 53 7.88 17.69 7.49
C ALA A 53 9.02 17.77 8.52
N VAL A 54 9.10 16.79 9.43
CA VAL A 54 10.11 16.74 10.50
C VAL A 54 11.38 15.99 10.08
N LEU A 55 11.22 14.84 9.41
CA LEU A 55 12.32 13.92 9.06
C LEU A 55 12.90 14.20 7.67
N GLY A 56 12.18 14.95 6.83
CA GLY A 56 12.53 15.18 5.44
C GLY A 56 12.13 14.03 4.53
N ARG A 57 11.97 14.36 3.24
CA ARG A 57 11.47 13.43 2.22
C ARG A 57 12.36 12.19 2.03
N SER A 58 13.67 12.39 1.95
CA SER A 58 14.63 11.30 1.69
C SER A 58 14.60 10.22 2.78
N LEU A 59 14.56 10.62 4.06
CA LEU A 59 14.51 9.67 5.17
C LEU A 59 13.16 8.94 5.24
N MET A 60 12.07 9.61 4.86
CA MET A 60 10.76 8.95 4.76
C MET A 60 10.71 7.94 3.61
N ASP A 61 11.30 8.25 2.45
CA ASP A 61 11.39 7.30 1.32
C ASP A 61 12.23 6.06 1.71
N GLU A 62 13.34 6.23 2.44
CA GLU A 62 14.14 5.11 2.95
C GLU A 62 13.38 4.22 3.95
N ILE A 63 12.52 4.83 4.78
CA ILE A 63 11.65 4.09 5.70
C ILE A 63 10.59 3.32 4.90
N ASP A 64 9.95 3.94 3.92
CA ASP A 64 8.93 3.29 3.10
C ASP A 64 9.51 2.11 2.30
N GLU A 65 10.66 2.29 1.67
CA GLU A 65 11.36 1.23 0.92
C GLU A 65 11.72 0.04 1.83
N ARG A 66 12.12 0.32 3.08
CA ARG A 66 12.54 -0.72 4.02
C ARG A 66 11.37 -1.55 4.58
N TYR A 67 10.18 -0.98 4.71
CA TYR A 67 9.07 -1.58 5.48
C TYR A 67 7.78 -1.82 4.68
N GLY A 68 7.48 -1.03 3.65
CA GLY A 68 6.26 -1.18 2.81
C GLY A 68 6.55 -1.53 1.36
N GLY A 69 7.58 -0.93 0.76
CA GLY A 69 7.87 -1.09 -0.67
C GLY A 69 8.32 -2.48 -1.10
N ARG A 70 9.02 -3.22 -0.22
CA ARG A 70 9.59 -4.53 -0.56
C ARG A 70 8.54 -5.58 -0.91
N THR A 71 7.50 -5.72 -0.08
CA THR A 71 6.44 -6.72 -0.28
C THR A 71 5.62 -6.43 -1.53
N LEU A 72 5.39 -5.14 -1.85
CA LEU A 72 4.71 -4.75 -3.08
C LEU A 72 5.56 -5.06 -4.33
N VAL A 73 6.87 -4.76 -4.29
CA VAL A 73 7.80 -5.10 -5.38
C VAL A 73 7.87 -6.60 -5.62
N GLU A 74 7.97 -7.40 -4.56
CA GLU A 74 8.00 -8.87 -4.66
C GLU A 74 6.71 -9.42 -5.27
N GLY A 75 5.55 -8.94 -4.80
CA GLY A 75 4.25 -9.36 -5.32
C GLY A 75 4.02 -8.99 -6.78
N LEU A 76 4.38 -7.76 -7.18
CA LEU A 76 4.29 -7.30 -8.57
C LEU A 76 5.25 -8.08 -9.49
N THR A 77 6.46 -8.38 -9.01
CA THR A 77 7.44 -9.18 -9.78
C THR A 77 6.89 -10.59 -10.04
N ALA A 78 6.44 -11.28 -8.99
CA ALA A 78 5.88 -12.62 -9.11
C ALA A 78 4.67 -12.66 -10.06
N ALA A 79 3.81 -11.65 -10.01
CA ALA A 79 2.65 -11.53 -10.88
C ALA A 79 3.00 -11.35 -12.37
N MET A 80 4.03 -10.55 -12.65
CA MET A 80 4.55 -10.37 -14.01
C MET A 80 5.20 -11.66 -14.52
N GLU A 81 5.97 -12.35 -13.67
CA GLU A 81 6.58 -13.66 -14.00
C GLU A 81 5.53 -14.74 -14.28
N ALA A 82 4.41 -14.73 -13.55
CA ALA A 82 3.27 -15.61 -13.77
C ALA A 82 2.43 -15.24 -15.02
N GLY A 83 2.71 -14.10 -15.66
CA GLY A 83 1.94 -13.61 -16.80
C GLY A 83 0.53 -13.16 -16.43
N GLU A 84 0.30 -12.76 -15.16
CA GLU A 84 -0.97 -12.22 -14.66
C GLU A 84 -1.03 -10.67 -14.76
N LEU A 85 0.14 -10.02 -14.86
CA LEU A 85 0.27 -8.58 -15.06
C LEU A 85 1.13 -8.27 -16.30
N GLN A 86 0.85 -7.13 -16.91
CA GLN A 86 1.71 -6.55 -17.95
C GLN A 86 3.13 -6.32 -17.44
N GLN A 87 4.12 -6.57 -18.30
CA GLN A 87 5.53 -6.31 -18.02
C GLN A 87 5.80 -4.80 -17.96
N LEU A 88 6.11 -4.29 -16.77
CA LEU A 88 6.39 -2.89 -16.50
C LEU A 88 7.63 -2.75 -15.59
N PRO A 89 8.28 -1.56 -15.53
CA PRO A 89 9.36 -1.33 -14.57
C PRO A 89 8.85 -1.41 -13.12
N VAL A 90 9.05 -2.57 -12.46
CA VAL A 90 8.45 -2.88 -11.15
C VAL A 90 8.70 -1.82 -10.09
N PRO A 91 9.94 -1.30 -9.88
CA PRO A 91 10.17 -0.28 -8.85
C PRO A 91 9.37 1.00 -9.08
N ALA A 92 9.23 1.41 -10.36
CA ALA A 92 8.46 2.60 -10.71
C ALA A 92 6.96 2.37 -10.49
N LEU A 93 6.44 1.20 -10.89
CA LEU A 93 5.04 0.84 -10.67
C LEU A 93 4.71 0.79 -9.18
N ALA A 94 5.56 0.16 -8.37
CA ALA A 94 5.39 0.07 -6.92
C ALA A 94 5.32 1.47 -6.28
N ALA A 95 6.21 2.38 -6.68
CA ALA A 95 6.21 3.76 -6.20
C ALA A 95 4.92 4.52 -6.58
N GLN A 96 4.39 4.33 -7.79
CA GLN A 96 3.12 4.97 -8.20
C GLN A 96 1.93 4.42 -7.42
N LEU A 97 1.85 3.10 -7.23
CA LEU A 97 0.78 2.47 -6.45
C LEU A 97 0.84 2.89 -4.97
N SER A 98 2.04 2.98 -4.38
CA SER A 98 2.23 3.50 -3.01
C SER A 98 1.72 4.94 -2.88
N ALA A 99 2.11 5.84 -3.80
CA ALA A 99 1.64 7.22 -3.79
C ALA A 99 0.11 7.35 -3.94
N MET A 100 -0.52 6.46 -4.70
CA MET A 100 -1.98 6.41 -4.80
C MET A 100 -2.63 6.02 -3.47
N PHE A 101 -2.05 5.07 -2.74
CA PHE A 101 -2.53 4.68 -1.41
C PHE A 101 -2.39 5.81 -0.40
N ASP A 102 -1.23 6.50 -0.37
CA ASP A 102 -1.03 7.67 0.48
C ASP A 102 -2.07 8.75 0.20
N ARG A 103 -2.33 9.03 -1.08
CA ARG A 103 -3.35 10.01 -1.48
C ARG A 103 -4.76 9.58 -1.03
N ALA A 104 -5.10 8.31 -1.16
CA ALA A 104 -6.37 7.77 -0.73
C ALA A 104 -6.52 7.83 0.79
N ALA A 105 -5.49 7.49 1.57
CA ALA A 105 -5.51 7.58 3.03
C ALA A 105 -5.79 9.02 3.51
N LEU A 106 -5.11 10.02 2.92
CA LEU A 106 -5.36 11.44 3.22
C LEU A 106 -6.80 11.87 2.89
N ALA A 107 -7.34 11.40 1.76
CA ALA A 107 -8.71 11.71 1.37
C ALA A 107 -9.74 11.06 2.31
N ILE A 108 -9.53 9.80 2.68
CA ILE A 108 -10.37 9.05 3.62
C ILE A 108 -10.35 9.71 5.01
N GLU A 109 -9.17 10.12 5.50
CA GLU A 109 -9.06 10.88 6.77
C GLU A 109 -9.88 12.18 6.71
N ALA A 110 -9.97 12.82 5.54
CA ALA A 110 -10.78 14.01 5.30
C ALA A 110 -12.28 13.73 5.04
N GLY A 111 -12.73 12.48 5.17
CA GLY A 111 -14.13 12.07 5.03
C GLY A 111 -14.54 11.51 3.66
N ALA A 112 -13.58 11.21 2.78
CA ALA A 112 -13.89 10.55 1.51
C ALA A 112 -14.29 9.07 1.70
N SER A 113 -15.00 8.53 0.70
CA SER A 113 -15.46 7.14 0.69
C SER A 113 -14.30 6.16 0.46
N VAL A 114 -14.07 5.27 1.44
CA VAL A 114 -13.13 4.14 1.30
C VAL A 114 -13.52 3.25 0.11
N GLU A 115 -14.83 3.04 -0.08
CA GLU A 115 -15.34 2.18 -1.14
C GLU A 115 -15.03 2.75 -2.54
N ASP A 116 -15.12 4.07 -2.72
CA ASP A 116 -14.83 4.69 -4.01
C ASP A 116 -13.33 4.60 -4.34
N HIS A 117 -12.46 4.82 -3.35
CA HIS A 117 -11.02 4.62 -3.51
C HIS A 117 -10.68 3.15 -3.82
N ARG A 118 -11.33 2.20 -3.15
CA ARG A 118 -11.18 0.76 -3.43
C ARG A 118 -11.64 0.41 -4.85
N LYS A 119 -12.77 0.96 -5.32
CA LYS A 119 -13.27 0.76 -6.68
C LYS A 119 -12.29 1.26 -7.74
N VAL A 120 -11.74 2.47 -7.55
CA VAL A 120 -10.75 3.04 -8.47
C VAL A 120 -9.47 2.19 -8.50
N PHE A 121 -8.99 1.77 -7.32
CA PHE A 121 -7.80 0.92 -7.25
C PHE A 121 -8.02 -0.43 -7.96
N ALA A 122 -9.17 -1.07 -7.75
CA ALA A 122 -9.53 -2.31 -8.45
C ALA A 122 -9.53 -2.13 -9.98
N ALA A 123 -10.13 -1.04 -10.48
CA ALA A 123 -10.15 -0.76 -11.91
C ALA A 123 -8.75 -0.55 -12.50
N ILE A 124 -7.82 0.02 -11.73
CA ILE A 124 -6.42 0.20 -12.15
C ILE A 124 -5.69 -1.14 -12.20
N ILE A 125 -5.86 -2.00 -11.18
CA ILE A 125 -5.28 -3.35 -11.21
C ILE A 125 -5.84 -4.16 -12.38
N ASP A 126 -7.15 -4.08 -12.62
CA ASP A 126 -7.81 -4.75 -13.75
C ASP A 126 -7.26 -4.29 -15.11
N ALA A 127 -6.91 -3.00 -15.24
CA ALA A 127 -6.31 -2.46 -16.45
C ALA A 127 -4.86 -2.92 -16.67
N LEU A 128 -4.14 -3.28 -15.60
CA LEU A 128 -2.77 -3.79 -15.63
C LEU A 128 -2.71 -5.32 -15.83
N SER A 129 -3.82 -6.02 -15.61
CA SER A 129 -3.90 -7.47 -15.78
C SER A 129 -3.87 -7.89 -17.24
N THR A 130 -3.16 -8.98 -17.49
CA THR A 130 -3.18 -9.70 -18.77
C THR A 130 -4.37 -10.67 -18.77
N ARG A 131 -5.15 -10.67 -19.85
CA ARG A 131 -6.33 -11.53 -20.02
C ARG A 131 -5.97 -13.01 -20.08
#